data_AF-A0A833QNQ3-F1
#
_entry.id   AF-A0A833QNQ3-F1
#
_cell.length_a   1.000
_cell.length_b   1.000
_cell.length_c   1.000
_cell.angle_alpha   90.00
_cell.angle_beta   90.00
_cell.angle_gamma   90.00
#
_symmetry.space_group_name_H-M   'P 1'
#
loop_
_entity.id
_entity.type
_entity.pdbx_description
1 polymer ?
#
loop_
_entity_poly.entity_id
_entity_poly.type
_entity_poly.pdbx_seq_one_letter_code
_entity_poly.pdbx_strand_id
1 'polypeptide(L)'
;MKTETGSHLPEEGGGGGDKEEESGPSAILICDGVTLSFEIQKHPQDYYSDPEGGDIQPSWKPPIPIEGGIWKPIRVETNGEGRERLVYPDPLVEIFDVKVDLCGKAYGKIHGKILFDCTTYGTYIFDHDKESAIMIHKKGSLPFNGPDVAPLGYDPVAIHVDLNIDDEKLCEGLLTWNYLYNPINEWLCGEVEGENGSVQVIYTGMRGAWLGEIDVKLINSTEQTIGFRIHGDIIVYINDMEYVRSFIFSKKSSDGFTIKSLESIPLSKSLFCCRYGSSLVVKVDLWNSDTNEPLARGALLFPPEYYGDSVGKLNSPYGDIQVKVNWVEYIKHSKTREALRPSVPWIDRY
;
A
#
# COMPACT_ATOMS: atom_id res chain seq x y z
N MET A 1 28.03 26.21 25.50
CA MET A 1 28.23 26.92 26.78
C MET A 1 27.67 28.33 26.59
N LYS A 2 26.81 28.76 27.52
CA LYS A 2 25.94 29.96 27.53
C LYS A 2 24.70 29.94 26.64
N THR A 3 23.56 29.70 27.28
CA THR A 3 22.36 30.54 27.16
C THR A 3 21.73 30.65 28.55
N GLU A 4 21.39 31.88 28.92
CA GLU A 4 20.97 32.31 30.25
C GLU A 4 19.48 32.03 30.50
N THR A 5 19.17 31.57 31.71
CA THR A 5 17.81 31.45 32.23
C THR A 5 17.39 32.77 32.87
N GLY A 6 16.45 33.47 32.24
CA GLY A 6 15.80 34.67 32.78
C GLY A 6 14.33 34.39 33.07
N SER A 7 14.00 34.24 34.35
CA SER A 7 12.65 34.11 34.89
C SER A 7 12.02 35.49 35.12
N HIS A 8 10.83 35.73 34.59
CA HIS A 8 9.89 36.73 35.13
C HIS A 8 8.44 36.31 34.82
N LEU A 9 7.68 36.02 35.88
CA LEU A 9 6.22 36.17 35.91
C LEU A 9 5.90 37.62 36.32
N PRO A 10 4.74 38.17 35.92
CA PRO A 10 3.59 38.06 36.82
C PRO A 10 2.22 37.83 36.15
N GLU A 11 1.36 37.20 36.97
CA GLU A 11 -0.07 37.41 37.21
C GLU A 11 -1.14 37.36 36.10
N GLU A 12 -2.07 36.45 36.38
CA GLU A 12 -3.45 36.22 35.98
C GLU A 12 -4.24 37.34 35.27
N GLY A 13 -4.86 36.95 34.16
CA GLY A 13 -6.06 37.57 33.59
C GLY A 13 -6.76 36.54 32.70
N GLY A 14 -7.99 36.15 33.08
CA GLY A 14 -8.69 35.03 32.47
C GLY A 14 -9.38 35.29 31.13
N GLY A 15 -9.91 34.21 30.55
CA GLY A 15 -10.95 34.22 29.53
C GLY A 15 -10.54 33.59 28.20
N GLY A 16 -11.29 32.57 27.76
CA GLY A 16 -11.28 32.05 26.39
C GLY A 16 -10.57 30.71 26.23
N GLY A 17 -11.28 29.61 26.45
CA GLY A 17 -10.82 28.29 26.06
C GLY A 17 -10.96 28.10 24.55
N ASP A 18 -9.99 28.59 23.79
CA ASP A 18 -9.77 28.14 22.43
C ASP A 18 -9.02 26.81 22.49
N LYS A 19 -9.61 25.76 21.89
CA LYS A 19 -8.90 24.51 21.65
C LYS A 19 -7.85 24.81 20.59
N GLU A 20 -6.59 24.95 21.01
CA GLU A 20 -5.46 24.82 20.10
C GLU A 20 -5.54 23.43 19.45
N GLU A 21 -5.82 23.40 18.14
CA GLU A 21 -5.44 22.27 17.30
C GLU A 21 -3.91 22.18 17.38
N GLU A 22 -3.40 21.24 18.18
CA GLU A 22 -1.99 20.89 18.16
C GLU A 22 -1.64 20.42 16.74
N SER A 23 -0.98 21.29 15.98
CA SER A 23 -0.36 20.90 14.71
C SER A 23 0.64 19.78 15.00
N GLY A 24 0.40 18.60 14.42
CA GLY A 24 1.32 17.46 14.54
C GLY A 24 2.74 17.81 14.06
N PRO A 25 3.76 17.03 14.45
CA PRO A 25 5.13 17.31 14.04
C PRO A 25 5.24 17.25 12.51
N SER A 26 5.48 18.41 11.90
CA SER A 26 5.78 18.54 10.47
C SER A 26 7.29 18.42 10.26
N ALA A 27 7.68 17.60 9.30
CA ALA A 27 9.06 17.56 8.83
C ALA A 27 9.14 18.45 7.57
N ILE A 28 10.02 19.45 7.60
CA ILE A 28 10.33 20.30 6.46
C ILE A 28 11.71 19.91 5.96
N LEU A 29 11.78 19.43 4.72
CA LEU A 29 13.04 19.13 4.05
C LEU A 29 13.21 20.13 2.91
N ILE A 30 14.30 20.89 2.95
CA ILE A 30 14.67 21.84 1.90
C ILE A 30 15.81 21.22 1.11
N CYS A 31 15.56 20.88 -0.14
CA CYS A 31 16.58 20.44 -1.09
C CYS A 31 16.41 21.25 -2.38
N ASP A 32 17.48 21.91 -2.83
CA ASP A 32 17.54 22.67 -4.09
C ASP A 32 16.42 23.70 -4.32
N GLY A 33 15.96 24.36 -3.26
CA GLY A 33 14.95 25.42 -3.34
C GLY A 33 13.50 24.91 -3.41
N VAL A 34 13.28 23.60 -3.37
CA VAL A 34 11.95 22.99 -3.23
C VAL A 34 11.69 22.74 -1.74
N THR A 35 10.54 23.22 -1.26
CA THR A 35 10.06 22.97 0.10
C THR A 35 9.12 21.78 0.05
N LEU A 36 9.49 20.66 0.68
CA LEU A 36 8.62 19.51 0.88
C LEU A 36 8.14 19.51 2.33
N SER A 37 6.82 19.53 2.51
CA SER A 37 6.15 19.38 3.81
C SER A 37 5.57 17.99 3.93
N PHE A 38 5.91 17.31 5.02
CA PHE A 38 5.30 16.03 5.38
C PHE A 38 4.48 16.21 6.66
N GLU A 39 3.22 15.78 6.63
CA GLU A 39 2.39 15.67 7.82
C GLU A 39 2.52 14.26 8.39
N ILE A 40 3.06 14.13 9.62
CA ILE A 40 3.11 12.87 10.33
C ILE A 40 1.83 12.72 11.14
N GLN A 41 0.87 11.92 10.65
CA GLN A 41 -0.31 11.59 11.42
C GLN A 41 -0.02 10.46 12.42
N LYS A 42 0.38 10.84 13.65
CA LYS A 42 0.42 9.90 14.79
C LYS A 42 -0.97 9.82 15.40
N HIS A 43 -1.61 8.66 15.32
CA HIS A 43 -2.84 8.43 16.06
C HIS A 43 -2.55 7.70 17.39
N PRO A 44 -3.16 8.12 18.52
CA PRO A 44 -3.11 7.36 19.76
C PRO A 44 -3.68 5.95 19.55
N GLN A 45 -2.97 4.95 20.08
CA GLN A 45 -3.44 3.57 20.17
C GLN A 45 -4.59 3.48 21.17
N ASP A 46 -5.81 3.77 20.72
CA ASP A 46 -7.01 3.46 21.50
C ASP A 46 -7.44 2.02 21.22
N TYR A 47 -7.21 1.15 22.20
CA TYR A 47 -7.78 -0.19 22.27
C TYR A 47 -9.32 -0.09 22.29
N TYR A 48 -9.97 -0.39 21.17
CA TYR A 48 -11.41 -0.63 21.15
C TYR A 48 -11.70 -2.12 21.36
N SER A 49 -12.45 -2.40 22.42
CA SER A 49 -13.06 -3.70 22.71
C SER A 49 -14.35 -3.80 21.91
N ASP A 50 -14.46 -4.84 21.09
CA ASP A 50 -15.70 -5.21 20.39
C ASP A 50 -16.70 -5.79 21.42
N PRO A 51 -17.96 -5.31 21.51
CA PRO A 51 -18.88 -5.75 22.55
C PRO A 51 -19.53 -7.12 22.33
N GLU A 52 -19.34 -7.79 21.18
CA GLU A 52 -20.10 -9.02 20.89
C GLU A 52 -19.25 -10.17 20.32
N GLY A 53 -18.71 -10.98 21.23
CA GLY A 53 -18.88 -12.44 21.16
C GLY A 53 -18.15 -13.21 20.06
N GLY A 54 -16.84 -13.41 20.26
CA GLY A 54 -16.08 -14.48 19.63
C GLY A 54 -14.60 -14.41 20.02
N ASP A 55 -14.22 -15.07 21.11
CA ASP A 55 -12.81 -15.18 21.54
C ASP A 55 -11.98 -15.91 20.49
N ILE A 56 -11.47 -15.18 19.50
CA ILE A 56 -10.26 -15.54 18.79
C ILE A 56 -9.15 -14.83 19.57
N GLN A 57 -8.62 -15.47 20.61
CA GLN A 57 -7.29 -15.09 21.10
C GLN A 57 -6.25 -15.77 20.21
N PRO A 58 -5.60 -15.08 19.25
CA PRO A 58 -4.32 -15.55 18.81
C PRO A 58 -3.39 -15.42 20.01
N SER A 59 -2.99 -16.54 20.59
CA SER A 59 -1.91 -16.60 21.57
C SER A 59 -0.59 -16.29 20.86
N TRP A 60 -0.41 -15.04 20.45
CA TRP A 60 0.81 -14.58 19.80
C TRP A 60 1.60 -13.76 20.81
N LYS A 61 2.78 -14.28 21.15
CA LYS A 61 3.78 -13.50 21.88
C LYS A 61 4.61 -12.75 20.83
N PRO A 62 4.78 -11.43 20.95
CA PRO A 62 5.69 -10.70 20.07
C PRO A 62 7.11 -11.27 20.16
N PRO A 63 7.87 -11.34 19.06
CA PRO A 63 9.30 -11.60 19.15
C PRO A 63 9.96 -10.48 19.94
N ILE A 64 10.64 -10.88 21.00
CA ILE A 64 11.41 -10.05 21.91
C ILE A 64 12.46 -9.28 21.08
N PRO A 65 12.48 -7.93 21.08
CA PRO A 65 13.67 -7.21 20.65
C PRO A 65 14.81 -7.61 21.58
N ILE A 66 15.85 -8.25 21.04
CA ILE A 66 17.04 -8.53 21.84
C ILE A 66 17.80 -7.22 22.02
N GLU A 67 18.23 -6.96 23.26
CA GLU A 67 19.18 -5.90 23.60
C GLU A 67 20.29 -5.80 22.54
N GLY A 68 20.48 -4.60 21.97
CA GLY A 68 21.59 -4.32 21.04
C GLY A 68 21.25 -4.28 19.55
N GLY A 69 19.99 -4.48 19.14
CA GLY A 69 19.53 -4.14 17.78
C GLY A 69 19.96 -5.07 16.64
N ILE A 70 20.52 -6.25 16.95
CA ILE A 70 20.90 -7.29 15.98
C ILE A 70 19.78 -8.33 15.87
N TRP A 71 19.25 -8.53 14.67
CA TRP A 71 18.19 -9.52 14.41
C TRP A 71 18.73 -10.94 14.46
N LYS A 72 17.91 -11.88 14.95
CA LYS A 72 18.17 -13.31 14.72
C LYS A 72 17.82 -13.66 13.28
N PRO A 73 18.63 -14.48 12.60
CA PRO A 73 18.26 -15.04 11.30
C PRO A 73 16.95 -15.82 11.43
N ILE A 74 16.03 -15.60 10.50
CA ILE A 74 14.75 -16.32 10.48
C ILE A 74 14.96 -17.77 10.03
N ARG A 75 15.97 -17.98 9.18
CA ARG A 75 16.40 -19.31 8.74
C ARG A 75 17.91 -19.35 8.55
N VAL A 76 18.47 -20.52 8.80
CA VAL A 76 19.84 -20.87 8.42
C VAL A 76 19.73 -21.87 7.28
N GLU A 77 20.16 -21.49 6.08
CA GLU A 77 20.21 -22.38 4.91
C GLU A 77 21.63 -22.85 4.69
N THR A 78 21.85 -24.15 4.56
CA THR A 78 23.17 -24.67 4.20
C THR A 78 23.30 -24.68 2.67
N ASN A 79 24.24 -23.91 2.12
CA ASN A 79 24.51 -23.96 0.69
C ASN A 79 25.15 -25.30 0.29
N GLY A 80 25.28 -25.55 -1.03
CA GLY A 80 25.89 -26.78 -1.55
C GLY A 80 27.36 -27.01 -1.13
N GLU A 81 28.00 -26.04 -0.47
CA GLU A 81 29.36 -26.12 0.08
C GLU A 81 29.38 -26.38 1.60
N GLY A 82 28.22 -26.60 2.24
CA GLY A 82 28.13 -26.79 3.69
C GLY A 82 28.16 -25.50 4.52
N ARG A 83 28.08 -24.32 3.89
CA ARG A 83 28.08 -23.02 4.58
C ARG A 83 26.68 -22.57 4.94
N GLU A 84 26.51 -22.12 6.16
CA GLU A 84 25.28 -21.52 6.68
C GLU A 84 25.07 -20.11 6.10
N ARG A 85 23.93 -19.89 5.44
CA ARG A 85 23.42 -18.60 4.99
C ARG A 85 22.30 -18.18 5.92
N LEU A 86 22.50 -17.04 6.56
CA LEU A 86 21.51 -16.40 7.40
C LEU A 86 20.50 -15.65 6.52
N VAL A 87 19.21 -15.99 6.65
CA VAL A 87 18.13 -15.34 5.92
C VAL A 87 17.49 -14.28 6.80
N TYR A 88 17.50 -13.04 6.31
CA TYR A 88 16.84 -11.89 6.91
C TYR A 88 15.79 -11.35 5.94
N PRO A 89 14.67 -10.82 6.44
CA PRO A 89 13.70 -10.13 5.61
C PRO A 89 14.25 -8.76 5.20
N ASP A 90 13.98 -8.35 3.95
CA ASP A 90 14.48 -7.11 3.39
C ASP A 90 13.60 -5.90 3.79
N PRO A 91 14.13 -4.67 3.83
CA PRO A 91 13.31 -3.50 3.85
C PRO A 91 12.63 -3.35 2.50
N LEU A 92 11.31 -3.15 2.49
CA LEU A 92 10.52 -3.01 1.28
C LEU A 92 9.62 -1.77 1.38
N VAL A 93 9.26 -1.18 0.25
CA VAL A 93 8.30 -0.06 0.19
C VAL A 93 6.98 -0.52 -0.44
N GLU A 94 5.88 -0.20 0.22
CA GLU A 94 4.54 -0.54 -0.25
C GLU A 94 3.76 0.74 -0.54
N ILE A 95 3.17 0.84 -1.73
CA ILE A 95 2.25 1.93 -2.09
C ILE A 95 0.83 1.39 -2.02
N PHE A 96 -0.01 1.98 -1.18
CA PHE A 96 -1.35 1.47 -0.92
C PHE A 96 -2.42 2.13 -1.77
N ASP A 97 -2.30 3.44 -2.02
CA ASP A 97 -3.30 4.22 -2.73
C ASP A 97 -2.68 5.50 -3.30
N VAL A 98 -3.29 6.00 -4.37
CA VAL A 98 -3.00 7.31 -4.94
C VAL A 98 -4.30 8.07 -5.07
N LYS A 99 -4.47 9.13 -4.28
CA LYS A 99 -5.68 9.95 -4.23
C LYS A 99 -5.48 11.25 -4.98
N VAL A 100 -6.55 11.73 -5.60
CA VAL A 100 -6.56 12.95 -6.41
C VAL A 100 -7.65 13.89 -5.89
N ASP A 101 -7.27 15.11 -5.52
CA ASP A 101 -8.23 16.22 -5.34
C ASP A 101 -8.22 17.12 -6.58
N LEU A 102 -9.42 17.51 -7.04
CA LEU A 102 -9.64 18.29 -8.26
C LEU A 102 -9.98 19.76 -7.95
N CYS A 103 -9.59 20.26 -6.77
CA CYS A 103 -9.71 21.66 -6.34
C CYS A 103 -10.96 22.40 -6.85
N GLY A 104 -12.14 21.87 -6.48
CA GLY A 104 -13.43 22.49 -6.81
C GLY A 104 -14.15 21.92 -8.02
N LYS A 105 -13.48 21.14 -8.89
CA LYS A 105 -14.14 20.34 -9.94
C LYS A 105 -14.77 19.08 -9.32
N ALA A 106 -15.94 18.66 -9.81
CA ALA A 106 -16.65 17.47 -9.30
C ALA A 106 -16.12 16.17 -9.91
N TYR A 107 -15.65 16.23 -11.15
CA TYR A 107 -15.06 15.13 -11.91
C TYR A 107 -14.09 15.69 -12.96
N GLY A 108 -13.21 14.84 -13.50
CA GLY A 108 -12.33 15.17 -14.62
C GLY A 108 -11.64 13.94 -15.19
N LYS A 109 -11.17 14.04 -16.43
CA LYS A 109 -10.38 12.98 -17.08
C LYS A 109 -8.91 13.15 -16.75
N ILE A 110 -8.35 12.19 -16.02
CA ILE A 110 -6.95 12.17 -15.63
C ILE A 110 -6.12 11.35 -16.61
N HIS A 111 -5.01 11.93 -17.05
CA HIS A 111 -3.96 11.25 -17.81
C HIS A 111 -2.59 11.79 -17.40
N GLY A 112 -1.52 11.09 -17.78
CA GLY A 112 -0.16 11.38 -17.38
C GLY A 112 0.51 10.16 -16.76
N LYS A 113 1.55 10.40 -15.98
CA LYS A 113 2.43 9.36 -15.47
C LYS A 113 2.70 9.55 -13.99
N ILE A 114 2.74 8.43 -13.27
CA ILE A 114 3.35 8.35 -11.96
C ILE A 114 4.42 7.27 -12.04
N LEU A 115 5.68 7.71 -11.95
CA LEU A 115 6.85 6.84 -12.00
C LEU A 115 7.33 6.63 -10.57
N PHE A 116 7.35 5.37 -10.15
CA PHE A 116 8.09 4.96 -8.98
C PHE A 116 9.51 4.60 -9.41
N ASP A 117 10.52 5.18 -8.77
CA ASP A 117 11.93 4.99 -9.10
C ASP A 117 12.76 4.75 -7.83
N CYS A 118 13.76 3.87 -7.94
CA CYS A 118 14.80 3.68 -6.96
C CYS A 118 16.11 3.43 -7.69
N THR A 119 17.24 3.44 -6.96
CA THR A 119 18.57 3.37 -7.58
C THR A 119 18.77 2.15 -8.49
N THR A 120 18.04 1.07 -8.22
CA THR A 120 18.15 -0.20 -8.96
C THR A 120 17.00 -0.45 -9.94
N TYR A 121 15.84 0.20 -9.81
CA TYR A 121 14.61 -0.14 -10.52
C TYR A 121 13.65 1.05 -10.66
N GLY A 122 13.00 1.18 -11.82
CA GLY A 122 11.94 2.16 -12.04
C GLY A 122 10.77 1.58 -12.82
N THR A 123 9.54 1.91 -12.41
CA THR A 123 8.30 1.45 -13.04
C THR A 123 7.17 2.47 -12.94
N TYR A 124 6.35 2.53 -13.99
CA TYR A 124 5.15 3.35 -13.95
C TYR A 124 4.06 2.62 -13.16
N ILE A 125 3.62 3.23 -12.07
CA ILE A 125 2.46 2.74 -11.31
C ILE A 125 1.15 3.30 -11.88
N PHE A 126 1.25 4.36 -12.69
CA PHE A 126 0.18 4.93 -13.50
C PHE A 126 0.79 5.45 -14.81
N ASP A 127 0.29 5.02 -15.97
CA ASP A 127 0.71 5.50 -17.29
C ASP A 127 -0.50 5.49 -18.23
N HIS A 128 -1.12 6.65 -18.39
CA HIS A 128 -2.25 6.85 -19.29
C HIS A 128 -1.95 8.04 -20.19
N ASP A 129 -2.07 7.85 -21.49
CA ASP A 129 -2.11 8.96 -22.42
C ASP A 129 -3.50 9.62 -22.43
N LYS A 130 -3.64 10.67 -23.23
CA LYS A 130 -4.91 11.40 -23.38
C LYS A 130 -6.05 10.52 -23.91
N GLU A 131 -5.75 9.52 -24.75
CA GLU A 131 -6.76 8.65 -25.35
C GLU A 131 -7.26 7.60 -24.36
N SER A 132 -6.40 7.19 -23.45
CA SER A 132 -6.67 6.24 -22.36
C SER A 132 -7.01 6.92 -21.02
N ALA A 133 -7.27 8.23 -21.03
CA ALA A 133 -7.59 9.01 -19.84
C ALA A 133 -8.77 8.43 -19.06
N ILE A 134 -8.65 8.41 -17.74
CA ILE A 134 -9.65 7.82 -16.85
C ILE A 134 -10.49 8.89 -16.17
N MET A 135 -11.79 8.62 -16.01
CA MET A 135 -12.69 9.53 -15.30
C MET A 135 -12.54 9.33 -13.78
N ILE A 136 -12.24 10.42 -13.07
CA ILE A 136 -12.10 10.42 -11.61
C ILE A 136 -13.07 11.44 -11.02
N HIS A 137 -13.66 11.10 -9.87
CA HIS A 137 -14.44 12.03 -9.05
C HIS A 137 -13.54 12.84 -8.12
N LYS A 138 -14.04 13.97 -7.63
CA LYS A 138 -13.36 14.75 -6.59
C LYS A 138 -12.96 13.85 -5.41
N LYS A 139 -11.68 13.91 -4.99
CA LYS A 139 -11.10 13.08 -3.91
C LYS A 139 -11.16 11.58 -4.20
N GLY A 140 -11.11 11.20 -5.48
CA GLY A 140 -11.11 9.81 -5.93
C GLY A 140 -9.72 9.18 -5.89
N SER A 141 -9.68 7.85 -5.84
CA SER A 141 -8.45 7.06 -5.97
C SER A 141 -8.17 6.74 -7.43
N LEU A 142 -6.92 6.86 -7.86
CA LEU A 142 -6.47 6.36 -9.16
C LEU A 142 -6.36 4.83 -9.10
N PRO A 143 -6.86 4.11 -10.11
CA PRO A 143 -6.43 2.74 -10.34
C PRO A 143 -4.94 2.77 -10.63
N PHE A 144 -4.15 2.10 -9.81
CA PHE A 144 -2.72 1.95 -10.03
C PHE A 144 -2.39 0.46 -9.95
N ASN A 145 -1.45 0.02 -10.78
CA ASN A 145 -1.11 -1.41 -10.88
C ASN A 145 -0.17 -1.88 -9.77
N GLY A 146 0.27 -0.94 -8.91
CA GLY A 146 1.41 -1.12 -8.03
C GLY A 146 2.71 -1.26 -8.83
N PRO A 147 3.86 -1.26 -8.14
CA PRO A 147 5.10 -1.64 -8.80
C PRO A 147 5.09 -3.15 -9.06
N ASP A 148 5.54 -3.53 -10.26
CA ASP A 148 5.69 -4.91 -10.71
C ASP A 148 6.80 -5.68 -9.97
N VAL A 149 7.52 -5.02 -9.07
CA VAL A 149 8.57 -5.54 -8.19
C VAL A 149 8.50 -4.72 -6.90
N ALA A 150 8.57 -5.34 -5.72
CA ALA A 150 8.65 -4.56 -4.48
C ALA A 150 10.00 -3.81 -4.42
N PRO A 151 10.02 -2.50 -4.20
CA PRO A 151 11.28 -1.76 -4.10
C PRO A 151 12.05 -2.19 -2.86
N LEU A 152 13.37 -2.38 -2.99
CA LEU A 152 14.24 -2.43 -1.81
C LEU A 152 14.24 -1.05 -1.14
N GLY A 153 13.87 -1.02 0.12
CA GLY A 153 13.95 0.17 0.95
C GLY A 153 15.37 0.60 1.31
N TYR A 154 16.42 -0.14 0.90
CA TYR A 154 17.81 0.28 1.10
C TYR A 154 18.22 1.44 0.19
N ASP A 155 17.58 1.56 -0.97
CA ASP A 155 17.84 2.62 -1.92
C ASP A 155 16.93 3.81 -1.61
N PRO A 156 17.40 5.06 -1.82
CA PRO A 156 16.50 6.20 -1.92
C PRO A 156 15.42 5.91 -2.96
N VAL A 157 14.18 6.13 -2.55
CA VAL A 157 12.98 5.99 -3.37
C VAL A 157 12.52 7.36 -3.80
N ALA A 158 12.13 7.47 -5.06
CA ALA A 158 11.57 8.63 -5.71
C ALA A 158 10.21 8.27 -6.34
N ILE A 159 9.21 9.12 -6.18
CA ILE A 159 7.92 9.00 -6.83
C ILE A 159 7.68 10.29 -7.61
N HIS A 160 7.86 10.21 -8.91
CA HIS A 160 7.64 11.32 -9.83
C HIS A 160 6.18 11.34 -10.25
N VAL A 161 5.54 12.49 -10.09
CA VAL A 161 4.14 12.71 -10.46
C VAL A 161 4.10 13.74 -11.58
N ASP A 162 3.46 13.39 -12.69
CA ASP A 162 3.18 14.28 -13.81
C ASP A 162 1.79 13.96 -14.34
N LEU A 163 0.77 14.67 -13.84
CA LEU A 163 -0.62 14.43 -14.20
C LEU A 163 -1.26 15.68 -14.83
N ASN A 164 -2.24 15.40 -15.68
CA ASN A 164 -3.10 16.37 -16.34
C ASN A 164 -4.57 16.01 -16.10
N ILE A 165 -5.43 17.03 -16.06
CA ILE A 165 -6.89 16.93 -16.01
C ILE A 165 -7.49 17.67 -17.21
N ASP A 166 -8.29 16.98 -18.02
CA ASP A 166 -9.02 17.59 -19.16
C ASP A 166 -8.12 18.50 -20.05
N ASP A 167 -6.89 18.05 -20.34
CA ASP A 167 -5.85 18.77 -21.10
C ASP A 167 -5.11 19.91 -20.38
N GLU A 168 -5.42 20.17 -19.11
CA GLU A 168 -4.72 21.13 -18.26
C GLU A 168 -3.79 20.41 -17.30
N LYS A 169 -2.67 21.04 -16.92
CA LYS A 169 -1.77 20.48 -15.91
C LYS A 169 -2.51 20.36 -14.58
N LEU A 170 -2.54 19.15 -14.00
CA LEU A 170 -3.07 18.94 -12.65
C LEU A 170 -2.00 19.29 -11.63
N CYS A 171 -0.89 18.57 -11.65
CA CYS A 171 0.27 18.77 -10.78
C CYS A 171 1.53 18.13 -11.36
N GLU A 172 2.70 18.64 -10.98
CA GLU A 172 4.01 18.04 -11.26
C GLU A 172 4.86 18.08 -10.01
N GLY A 173 5.56 17.00 -9.70
CA GLY A 173 6.48 17.02 -8.58
C GLY A 173 7.13 15.69 -8.28
N LEU A 174 7.86 15.70 -7.18
CA LEU A 174 8.68 14.58 -6.73
C LEU A 174 8.47 14.37 -5.23
N LEU A 175 8.12 13.15 -4.85
CA LEU A 175 8.17 12.70 -3.47
C LEU A 175 9.41 11.83 -3.31
N THR A 176 10.14 12.00 -2.21
CA THR A 176 11.31 11.17 -1.91
C THR A 176 11.16 10.49 -0.55
N TRP A 177 11.71 9.28 -0.45
CA TRP A 177 11.76 8.52 0.79
C TRP A 177 13.11 7.82 0.92
N ASN A 178 13.66 7.81 2.12
CA ASN A 178 14.93 7.17 2.43
C ASN A 178 14.86 6.53 3.81
N TYR A 179 15.17 5.24 3.91
CA TYR A 179 15.11 4.49 5.17
C TYR A 179 16.00 5.05 6.30
N LEU A 180 17.03 5.84 5.97
CA LEU A 180 17.90 6.47 6.97
C LEU A 180 17.27 7.70 7.63
N TYR A 181 16.36 8.38 6.93
CA TYR A 181 15.86 9.70 7.31
C TYR A 181 14.35 9.74 7.54
N ASN A 182 13.60 8.78 7.00
CA ASN A 182 12.15 8.75 7.05
C ASN A 182 11.64 7.66 8.01
N PRO A 183 10.41 7.81 8.55
CA PRO A 183 9.77 6.77 9.36
C PRO A 183 9.66 5.43 8.61
N ILE A 184 9.77 4.34 9.39
CA ILE A 184 9.64 2.95 8.91
C ILE A 184 8.58 2.26 9.76
N ASN A 185 7.80 1.37 9.15
CA ASN A 185 6.64 0.70 9.74
C ASN A 185 5.54 1.68 10.17
N GLU A 186 5.51 2.84 9.53
CA GLU A 186 4.48 3.87 9.68
C GLU A 186 4.04 4.26 8.27
N TRP A 187 2.73 4.41 8.08
CA TRP A 187 2.22 4.89 6.81
C TRP A 187 2.51 6.39 6.67
N LEU A 188 2.80 6.79 5.45
CA LEU A 188 3.14 8.14 5.03
C LEU A 188 2.16 8.57 3.96
N CYS A 189 1.85 9.87 3.95
CA CYS A 189 1.10 10.52 2.90
C CYS A 189 1.97 11.63 2.32
N GLY A 190 2.50 11.42 1.12
CA GLY A 190 3.22 12.47 0.40
C GLY A 190 2.25 13.18 -0.55
N GLU A 191 2.27 14.51 -0.56
CA GLU A 191 1.39 15.31 -1.41
C GLU A 191 2.18 16.10 -2.44
N VAL A 192 1.69 16.11 -3.67
CA VAL A 192 2.17 16.94 -4.78
C VAL A 192 1.04 17.89 -5.16
N GLU A 193 1.22 19.17 -4.86
CA GLU A 193 0.24 20.21 -5.16
C GLU A 193 0.45 20.79 -6.56
N GLY A 194 -0.64 21.25 -7.17
CA GLY A 194 -0.63 22.02 -8.40
C GLY A 194 -1.81 23.00 -8.44
N GLU A 195 -1.83 23.87 -9.45
CA GLU A 195 -2.84 24.94 -9.55
C GLU A 195 -4.28 24.40 -9.70
N ASN A 196 -4.44 23.21 -10.28
CA ASN A 196 -5.74 22.62 -10.61
C ASN A 196 -6.13 21.45 -9.69
N GLY A 197 -5.33 21.14 -8.66
CA GLY A 197 -5.56 20.00 -7.79
C GLY A 197 -4.31 19.51 -7.08
N SER A 198 -4.42 18.39 -6.39
CA SER A 198 -3.28 17.73 -5.75
C SER A 198 -3.37 16.22 -5.89
N VAL A 199 -2.21 15.58 -5.77
CA VAL A 199 -2.06 14.13 -5.72
C VAL A 199 -1.45 13.74 -4.39
N GLN A 200 -2.11 12.85 -3.67
CA GLN A 200 -1.61 12.25 -2.44
C GLN A 200 -1.24 10.80 -2.71
N VAL A 201 0.01 10.44 -2.42
CA VAL A 201 0.49 9.05 -2.49
C VAL A 201 0.61 8.51 -1.07
N ILE A 202 -0.11 7.42 -0.80
CA ILE A 202 -0.13 6.75 0.51
C ILE A 202 0.77 5.52 0.43
N TYR A 203 1.84 5.49 1.22
CA TYR A 203 2.85 4.44 1.16
C TYR A 203 3.49 4.19 2.53
N THR A 204 4.22 3.09 2.70
CA THR A 204 5.04 2.83 3.89
C THR A 204 6.34 2.20 3.46
N GLY A 205 7.44 2.63 4.10
CA GLY A 205 8.63 1.78 4.19
C GLY A 205 8.43 0.76 5.30
N MET A 206 8.82 -0.48 5.08
CA MET A 206 8.79 -1.54 6.10
C MET A 206 10.19 -2.05 6.36
N ARG A 207 10.49 -2.32 7.63
CA ARG A 207 11.72 -3.01 8.01
C ARG A 207 11.41 -4.49 8.13
N GLY A 208 12.10 -5.32 7.35
CA GLY A 208 11.95 -6.75 7.43
C GLY A 208 10.57 -7.21 6.95
N ALA A 209 10.31 -7.03 5.66
CA ALA A 209 9.10 -7.47 4.99
C ALA A 209 9.39 -8.59 3.99
N TRP A 210 8.33 -9.33 3.67
CA TRP A 210 8.30 -10.33 2.63
C TRP A 210 7.35 -9.90 1.53
N LEU A 211 7.62 -10.37 0.32
CA LEU A 211 6.82 -10.07 -0.85
C LEU A 211 5.83 -11.22 -1.11
N GLY A 212 4.55 -10.90 -1.20
CA GLY A 212 3.48 -11.85 -1.50
C GLY A 212 2.70 -11.44 -2.75
N GLU A 213 2.52 -12.37 -3.68
CA GLU A 213 1.64 -12.22 -4.84
C GLU A 213 0.29 -12.89 -4.56
N ILE A 214 -0.79 -12.11 -4.65
CA ILE A 214 -2.16 -12.54 -4.39
C ILE A 214 -2.83 -12.97 -5.69
N ASP A 215 -3.45 -14.15 -5.65
CA ASP A 215 -4.38 -14.65 -6.65
C ASP A 215 -5.71 -14.98 -5.98
N VAL A 216 -6.82 -14.55 -6.57
CA VAL A 216 -8.17 -14.80 -6.05
C VAL A 216 -8.99 -15.51 -7.11
N LYS A 217 -9.57 -16.65 -6.76
CA LYS A 217 -10.35 -17.50 -7.66
C LYS A 217 -11.73 -17.80 -7.09
N LEU A 218 -12.71 -17.83 -7.98
CA LEU A 218 -14.02 -18.40 -7.67
C LEU A 218 -13.95 -19.93 -7.83
N ILE A 219 -14.20 -20.67 -6.76
CA ILE A 219 -14.35 -22.13 -6.78
C ILE A 219 -15.83 -22.44 -6.66
N ASN A 220 -16.48 -22.70 -7.79
CA ASN A 220 -17.86 -23.17 -7.78
C ASN A 220 -17.87 -24.69 -7.50
N SER A 221 -18.67 -25.11 -6.52
CA SER A 221 -18.90 -26.52 -6.17
C SER A 221 -19.78 -27.27 -7.17
N THR A 222 -20.49 -26.58 -8.07
CA THR A 222 -21.52 -27.17 -8.94
C THR A 222 -21.08 -27.46 -10.38
N GLU A 223 -19.79 -27.37 -10.71
CA GLU A 223 -19.22 -27.61 -12.07
C GLU A 223 -19.91 -26.84 -13.21
N GLN A 224 -20.74 -25.83 -12.90
CA GLN A 224 -21.45 -25.08 -13.92
C GLN A 224 -20.46 -24.30 -14.78
N THR A 225 -20.59 -24.50 -16.09
CA THR A 225 -19.76 -23.87 -17.13
C THR A 225 -20.21 -22.44 -17.46
N ILE A 226 -21.35 -22.02 -16.91
CA ILE A 226 -21.91 -20.68 -17.07
C ILE A 226 -21.19 -19.76 -16.08
N GLY A 227 -20.59 -18.68 -16.58
CA GLY A 227 -19.89 -17.71 -15.73
C GLY A 227 -20.85 -16.94 -14.84
N PHE A 228 -20.40 -16.58 -13.64
CA PHE A 228 -21.13 -15.70 -12.73
C PHE A 228 -20.74 -14.26 -13.00
N ARG A 229 -21.72 -13.37 -13.06
CA ARG A 229 -21.45 -11.94 -13.05
C ARG A 229 -21.29 -11.49 -11.60
N ILE A 230 -20.10 -11.04 -11.24
CA ILE A 230 -19.73 -10.68 -9.87
C ILE A 230 -19.49 -9.18 -9.73
N HIS A 231 -19.85 -8.63 -8.57
CA HIS A 231 -19.53 -7.26 -8.16
C HIS A 231 -19.22 -7.20 -6.67
N GLY A 232 -18.76 -6.04 -6.21
CA GLY A 232 -18.29 -5.82 -4.84
C GLY A 232 -16.80 -5.51 -4.80
N ASP A 233 -16.20 -5.74 -3.63
CA ASP A 233 -14.84 -5.30 -3.32
C ASP A 233 -13.95 -6.45 -2.84
N ILE A 234 -12.68 -6.41 -3.25
CA ILE A 234 -11.59 -7.15 -2.62
C ILE A 234 -10.57 -6.12 -2.14
N ILE A 235 -10.29 -6.15 -0.84
CA ILE A 235 -9.49 -5.17 -0.14
C ILE A 235 -8.32 -5.88 0.53
N VAL A 236 -7.13 -5.30 0.40
CA VAL A 236 -5.91 -5.80 1.04
C VAL A 236 -5.35 -4.74 1.97
N TYR A 237 -4.93 -5.16 3.16
CA TYR A 237 -4.22 -4.31 4.11
C TYR A 237 -3.31 -5.16 4.99
N ILE A 238 -2.43 -4.52 5.74
CA ILE A 238 -1.57 -5.18 6.71
C ILE A 238 -2.24 -5.06 8.07
N ASN A 239 -2.32 -6.15 8.84
CA ASN A 239 -3.14 -6.25 10.04
C ASN A 239 -2.89 -5.15 11.09
N ASP A 240 -1.66 -4.67 11.22
CA ASP A 240 -1.26 -3.57 12.11
C ASP A 240 -1.39 -2.17 11.49
N MET A 241 -1.93 -2.08 10.27
CA MET A 241 -2.13 -0.86 9.48
C MET A 241 -3.53 -0.85 8.82
N GLU A 242 -4.57 -1.29 9.53
CA GLU A 242 -5.92 -1.48 8.95
C GLU A 242 -6.50 -0.22 8.29
N TYR A 243 -6.12 0.97 8.73
CA TYR A 243 -6.59 2.24 8.17
C TYR A 243 -6.10 2.51 6.74
N VAL A 244 -5.05 1.82 6.31
CA VAL A 244 -4.45 1.97 4.99
C VAL A 244 -4.72 0.70 4.18
N ARG A 245 -5.54 0.86 3.15
CA ARG A 245 -6.16 -0.26 2.42
C ARG A 245 -5.99 -0.06 0.92
N SER A 246 -5.70 -1.14 0.21
CA SER A 246 -5.71 -1.18 -1.24
C SER A 246 -6.95 -1.91 -1.74
N PHE A 247 -7.75 -1.23 -2.56
CA PHE A 247 -8.85 -1.86 -3.29
C PHE A 247 -8.27 -2.51 -4.54
N ILE A 248 -8.14 -3.84 -4.52
CA ILE A 248 -7.55 -4.62 -5.61
C ILE A 248 -8.60 -5.15 -6.58
N PHE A 249 -9.87 -5.11 -6.21
CA PHE A 249 -11.00 -5.30 -7.09
C PHE A 249 -12.14 -4.44 -6.55
N SER A 250 -12.78 -3.66 -7.39
CA SER A 250 -13.97 -2.90 -7.03
C SER A 250 -14.86 -2.76 -8.26
N LYS A 251 -16.06 -3.31 -8.17
CA LYS A 251 -17.08 -3.26 -9.22
C LYS A 251 -18.42 -2.95 -8.59
N LYS A 252 -19.19 -2.04 -9.19
CA LYS A 252 -20.59 -1.82 -8.83
C LYS A 252 -21.45 -2.91 -9.49
N SER A 253 -22.68 -3.06 -9.01
CA SER A 253 -23.62 -4.03 -9.58
C SER A 253 -23.86 -3.80 -11.09
N SER A 254 -23.88 -2.53 -11.53
CA SER A 254 -24.09 -2.15 -12.93
C SER A 254 -22.96 -2.56 -13.88
N ASP A 255 -21.72 -2.63 -13.39
CA ASP A 255 -20.51 -2.96 -14.16
C ASP A 255 -19.88 -4.29 -13.72
N GLY A 256 -20.69 -5.20 -13.16
CA GLY A 256 -20.25 -6.51 -12.72
C GLY A 256 -19.48 -7.27 -13.79
N PHE A 257 -18.49 -8.04 -13.34
CA PHE A 257 -17.53 -8.78 -14.16
C PHE A 257 -17.93 -10.25 -14.26
N THR A 258 -17.94 -10.82 -15.47
CA THR A 258 -18.27 -12.24 -15.65
C THR A 258 -17.03 -13.10 -15.46
N ILE A 259 -17.10 -14.07 -14.54
CA ILE A 259 -16.01 -15.00 -14.22
C ILE A 259 -16.50 -16.44 -14.21
N LYS A 260 -15.66 -17.37 -14.69
CA LYS A 260 -15.95 -18.82 -14.61
C LYS A 260 -15.34 -19.46 -13.37
N SER A 261 -15.81 -20.66 -13.04
CA SER A 261 -15.17 -21.45 -11.98
C SER A 261 -13.68 -21.67 -12.29
N LEU A 262 -12.84 -21.56 -11.26
CA LEU A 262 -11.37 -21.66 -11.27
C LEU A 262 -10.64 -20.55 -12.03
N GLU A 263 -11.35 -19.61 -12.63
CA GLU A 263 -10.76 -18.43 -13.25
C GLU A 263 -10.36 -17.41 -12.18
N SER A 264 -9.25 -16.71 -12.41
CA SER A 264 -8.75 -15.66 -11.52
C SER A 264 -9.58 -14.39 -11.70
N ILE A 265 -9.96 -13.77 -10.59
CA ILE A 265 -10.56 -12.43 -10.59
C ILE A 265 -9.48 -11.43 -11.04
N PRO A 266 -9.75 -10.56 -12.02
CA PRO A 266 -8.77 -9.58 -12.49
C PRO A 266 -8.54 -8.52 -11.41
N LEU A 267 -7.41 -8.61 -10.73
CA LEU A 267 -7.01 -7.65 -9.72
C LEU A 267 -6.32 -6.45 -10.37
N SER A 268 -6.57 -5.23 -9.88
CA SER A 268 -5.79 -4.05 -10.25
C SER A 268 -4.35 -4.16 -9.75
N LYS A 269 -4.13 -4.85 -8.63
CA LYS A 269 -2.82 -5.07 -8.02
C LYS A 269 -2.80 -6.42 -7.31
N SER A 270 -1.76 -7.21 -7.55
CA SER A 270 -1.57 -8.53 -6.93
C SER A 270 -0.38 -8.58 -5.97
N LEU A 271 0.60 -7.70 -6.11
CA LEU A 271 1.86 -7.78 -5.37
C LEU A 271 1.84 -6.88 -4.13
N PHE A 272 2.14 -7.44 -2.96
CA PHE A 272 2.10 -6.73 -1.68
C PHE A 272 3.30 -7.06 -0.79
N CYS A 273 3.83 -6.05 -0.11
CA CYS A 273 4.78 -6.23 0.98
C CYS A 273 4.04 -6.51 2.29
N CYS A 274 4.51 -7.47 3.06
CA CYS A 274 4.00 -7.76 4.40
C CYS A 274 5.15 -7.85 5.41
N ARG A 275 5.09 -7.01 6.43
CA ARG A 275 6.08 -6.95 7.51
C ARG A 275 6.13 -8.25 8.30
N TYR A 276 7.32 -8.72 8.64
CA TYR A 276 7.53 -9.84 9.54
C TYR A 276 6.90 -9.56 10.91
N GLY A 277 6.19 -10.55 11.45
CA GLY A 277 5.43 -10.42 12.69
C GLY A 277 4.08 -9.68 12.54
N SER A 278 3.64 -9.41 11.31
CA SER A 278 2.27 -8.98 11.00
C SER A 278 1.57 -10.04 10.13
N SER A 279 0.49 -9.68 9.44
CA SER A 279 -0.19 -10.51 8.47
C SER A 279 -0.81 -9.67 7.37
N LEU A 280 -0.78 -10.19 6.14
CA LEU A 280 -1.54 -9.64 5.04
C LEU A 280 -3.00 -10.08 5.21
N VAL A 281 -3.91 -9.13 5.25
CA VAL A 281 -5.34 -9.40 5.38
C VAL A 281 -6.01 -9.16 4.05
N VAL A 282 -6.65 -10.21 3.52
CA VAL A 282 -7.45 -10.14 2.30
C VAL A 282 -8.92 -10.21 2.69
N LYS A 283 -9.61 -9.08 2.59
CA LYS A 283 -11.04 -8.96 2.86
C LYS A 283 -11.81 -9.03 1.54
N VAL A 284 -12.81 -9.89 1.50
CA VAL A 284 -13.65 -10.14 0.33
C VAL A 284 -15.10 -9.81 0.69
N ASP A 285 -15.77 -9.03 -0.16
CA ASP A 285 -17.21 -8.78 -0.09
C ASP A 285 -17.76 -8.77 -1.53
N LEU A 286 -18.13 -9.96 -2.02
CA LEU A 286 -18.54 -10.20 -3.40
C LEU A 286 -19.97 -10.72 -3.49
N TRP A 287 -20.66 -10.28 -4.53
CA TRP A 287 -22.09 -10.51 -4.77
C TRP A 287 -22.33 -10.92 -6.22
N ASN A 288 -23.33 -11.76 -6.43
CA ASN A 288 -23.83 -12.09 -7.76
C ASN A 288 -24.64 -10.89 -8.28
N SER A 289 -24.24 -10.30 -9.40
CA SER A 289 -24.93 -9.16 -10.00
C SER A 289 -26.32 -9.48 -10.52
N ASP A 290 -26.58 -10.73 -10.91
CA ASP A 290 -27.83 -11.11 -11.55
C ASP A 290 -28.91 -11.48 -10.51
N THR A 291 -28.51 -12.15 -9.42
CA THR A 291 -29.43 -12.55 -8.35
C THR A 291 -29.40 -11.63 -7.13
N ASN A 292 -28.37 -10.78 -7.03
CA ASN A 292 -28.06 -9.95 -5.85
C ASN A 292 -27.86 -10.78 -4.56
N GLU A 293 -27.44 -12.03 -4.70
CA GLU A 293 -27.10 -12.92 -3.59
C GLU A 293 -25.61 -12.78 -3.22
N PRO A 294 -25.25 -12.87 -1.93
CA PRO A 294 -23.86 -12.80 -1.51
C PRO A 294 -23.09 -14.03 -1.97
N LEU A 295 -21.98 -13.82 -2.66
CA LEU A 295 -21.09 -14.90 -3.09
C LEU A 295 -20.06 -15.22 -2.04
N ALA A 296 -19.36 -14.24 -1.48
CA ALA A 296 -18.44 -14.46 -0.38
C ALA A 296 -18.24 -13.20 0.43
N ARG A 297 -18.24 -13.35 1.75
CA ARG A 297 -18.00 -12.25 2.67
C ARG A 297 -17.15 -12.72 3.83
N GLY A 298 -15.99 -12.08 4.03
CA GLY A 298 -15.08 -12.43 5.11
C GLY A 298 -13.68 -11.87 4.93
N ALA A 299 -12.78 -12.26 5.81
CA ALA A 299 -11.37 -11.90 5.75
C ALA A 299 -10.51 -13.13 6.00
N LEU A 300 -9.38 -13.19 5.29
CA LEU A 300 -8.36 -14.22 5.45
C LEU A 300 -7.05 -13.55 5.87
N LEU A 301 -6.36 -14.14 6.83
CA LEU A 301 -5.09 -13.65 7.33
C LEU A 301 -3.96 -14.55 6.82
N PHE A 302 -2.94 -13.93 6.23
CA PHE A 302 -1.77 -14.60 5.70
C PHE A 302 -0.52 -14.05 6.39
N PRO A 303 -0.03 -14.72 7.45
CA PRO A 303 1.28 -14.43 8.01
C PRO A 303 2.35 -14.59 6.92
N PRO A 304 3.36 -13.70 6.88
CA PRO A 304 4.32 -13.73 5.80
C PRO A 304 5.31 -14.88 5.94
N GLU A 305 5.57 -15.57 4.84
CA GLU A 305 6.54 -16.67 4.73
C GLU A 305 7.71 -16.27 3.82
N TYR A 306 8.85 -16.96 3.95
CA TYR A 306 10.03 -16.67 3.14
C TYR A 306 9.83 -17.02 1.66
N TYR A 307 9.23 -18.18 1.39
CA TYR A 307 8.77 -18.59 0.08
C TYR A 307 7.66 -19.63 0.23
N GLY A 308 6.83 -19.78 -0.79
CA GLY A 308 5.83 -20.85 -0.87
C GLY A 308 4.43 -20.32 -1.07
N ASP A 309 3.44 -21.18 -0.86
CA ASP A 309 2.05 -20.87 -1.08
C ASP A 309 1.28 -20.95 0.24
N SER A 310 0.64 -19.85 0.62
CA SER A 310 -0.39 -19.85 1.65
C SER A 310 -1.77 -19.78 0.98
N VAL A 311 -2.69 -20.67 1.34
CA VAL A 311 -4.01 -20.76 0.70
C VAL A 311 -5.10 -20.69 1.76
N GLY A 312 -6.04 -19.77 1.56
CA GLY A 312 -7.24 -19.62 2.37
C GLY A 312 -8.50 -19.76 1.52
N LYS A 313 -9.61 -20.12 2.15
CA LYS A 313 -10.93 -20.23 1.50
C LYS A 313 -11.99 -19.55 2.34
N LEU A 314 -12.88 -18.82 1.67
CA LEU A 314 -14.13 -18.31 2.23
C LEU A 314 -15.27 -19.12 1.62
N ASN A 315 -15.97 -19.89 2.45
CA ASN A 315 -17.03 -20.76 1.99
C ASN A 315 -18.38 -20.03 2.00
N SER A 316 -19.23 -20.32 1.02
CA SER A 316 -20.57 -19.75 0.92
C SER A 316 -21.52 -20.68 0.17
N PRO A 317 -22.85 -20.62 0.43
CA PRO A 317 -23.82 -21.46 -0.25
C PRO A 317 -23.81 -21.36 -1.79
N TYR A 318 -23.28 -20.27 -2.34
CA TYR A 318 -23.33 -19.95 -3.77
C TYR A 318 -21.99 -20.12 -4.49
N GLY A 319 -20.95 -20.57 -3.78
CA GLY A 319 -19.60 -20.77 -4.30
C GLY A 319 -18.54 -20.35 -3.29
N ASP A 320 -17.38 -20.99 -3.32
CA ASP A 320 -16.27 -20.66 -2.43
C ASP A 320 -15.33 -19.68 -3.12
N ILE A 321 -14.76 -18.73 -2.38
CA ILE A 321 -13.63 -17.93 -2.87
C ILE A 321 -12.35 -18.52 -2.29
N GLN A 322 -11.39 -18.83 -3.16
CA GLN A 322 -10.04 -19.18 -2.76
C GLN A 322 -9.14 -17.97 -2.95
N VAL A 323 -8.36 -17.67 -1.91
CA VAL A 323 -7.27 -16.70 -1.97
C VAL A 323 -5.97 -17.47 -1.79
N LYS A 324 -5.04 -17.26 -2.71
CA LYS A 324 -3.69 -17.79 -2.67
C LYS A 324 -2.72 -16.63 -2.54
N VAL A 325 -1.79 -16.72 -1.61
CA VAL A 325 -0.62 -15.83 -1.52
C VAL A 325 0.62 -16.65 -1.83
N ASN A 326 1.29 -16.31 -2.93
CA ASN A 326 2.61 -16.85 -3.27
C ASN A 326 3.69 -15.94 -2.68
N TRP A 327 4.38 -16.41 -1.66
CA TRP A 327 5.52 -15.72 -1.07
C TRP A 327 6.76 -15.96 -1.93
N VAL A 328 7.43 -14.88 -2.32
CA VAL A 328 8.57 -14.93 -3.24
C VAL A 328 9.85 -14.41 -2.61
N GLU A 329 10.97 -15.07 -2.92
CA GLU A 329 12.30 -14.56 -2.60
C GLU A 329 12.59 -13.35 -3.51
N TYR A 330 12.79 -12.19 -2.90
CA TYR A 330 12.97 -10.92 -3.60
C TYR A 330 14.03 -10.98 -4.73
N ILE A 331 15.20 -11.56 -4.44
CA ILE A 331 16.34 -11.66 -5.37
C ILE A 331 16.00 -12.47 -6.63
N LYS A 332 15.12 -13.47 -6.53
CA LYS A 332 14.70 -14.25 -7.71
C LYS A 332 13.67 -13.48 -8.53
N HIS A 333 12.79 -12.73 -7.87
CA HIS A 333 11.78 -11.92 -8.53
C HIS A 333 12.41 -10.77 -9.34
N SER A 334 13.45 -10.12 -8.82
CA SER A 334 14.14 -9.02 -9.51
C SER A 334 14.94 -9.49 -10.74
N LYS A 335 15.70 -10.59 -10.64
CA LYS A 335 16.54 -11.11 -11.75
C LYS A 335 15.76 -11.59 -12.97
N THR A 336 14.52 -12.06 -12.80
CA THR A 336 13.67 -12.42 -13.94
C THR A 336 13.13 -11.19 -14.67
N ARG A 337 13.11 -10.01 -14.02
CA ARG A 337 12.49 -8.78 -14.54
C ARG A 337 13.47 -7.62 -14.83
N GLU A 338 14.75 -7.73 -14.46
CA GLU A 338 15.85 -6.78 -14.80
C GLU A 338 16.02 -6.49 -16.31
N ALA A 339 15.36 -7.25 -17.19
CA ALA A 339 15.35 -7.00 -18.63
C ALA A 339 14.50 -5.79 -19.08
N LEU A 340 13.82 -5.07 -18.18
CA LEU A 340 12.86 -4.02 -18.50
C LEU A 340 13.10 -2.74 -17.68
N ARG A 341 14.24 -2.07 -17.84
CA ARG A 341 14.30 -0.63 -17.51
C ARG A 341 13.60 0.13 -18.64
N PRO A 342 12.51 0.86 -18.41
CA PRO A 342 12.04 1.81 -19.39
C PRO A 342 13.17 2.83 -19.64
N SER A 343 13.46 3.11 -20.91
CA SER A 343 14.34 4.23 -21.26
C SER A 343 13.64 5.52 -20.84
N VAL A 344 14.11 6.18 -19.79
CA VAL A 344 13.53 7.43 -19.29
C VAL A 344 14.37 8.60 -19.82
N PRO A 345 13.89 9.40 -20.80
CA PRO A 345 14.72 10.43 -21.45
C PRO A 345 15.11 11.62 -20.56
N TRP A 346 14.50 11.78 -19.39
CA TRP A 346 14.76 12.90 -18.48
C TRP A 346 15.70 12.57 -17.32
N ILE A 347 16.12 11.31 -17.15
CA ILE A 347 17.11 10.93 -16.12
C ILE A 347 18.52 11.46 -16.46
N ASP A 348 18.81 11.78 -17.73
CA ASP A 348 20.12 12.34 -18.14
C ASP A 348 20.30 13.84 -17.83
N ARG A 349 19.41 14.46 -17.03
CA ARG A 349 19.46 15.91 -16.73
C ARG A 349 19.67 16.28 -15.26
N TYR A 350 19.93 15.32 -14.37
CA TYR A 350 20.20 15.59 -12.96
C TYR A 350 21.54 15.02 -12.52
#